data_AF-A0A329E9M9-F1
#
_entry.id   AF-A0A329E9M9-F1
#
_cell.length_a   1.000
_cell.length_b   1.000
_cell.length_c   1.000
_cell.angle_alpha   90.00
_cell.angle_beta   90.00
_cell.angle_gamma   90.00
#
_symmetry.space_group_name_H-M   'P 1'
#
loop_
_entity.id
_entity.type
_entity.pdbx_description
1 polymer ?
#
loop_
_entity_poly.entity_id
_entity_poly.type
_entity_poly.pdbx_seq_one_letter_code
_entity_poly.pdbx_strand_id
1 'polypeptide(L)'
;MLDITLNDLKGIIYTIDQYYGYPEYDFSPLFYLGIDRHDIVVLHHVISTLRQVPYLDISDFAGTPAKSVINKLGGIQRLKEALAIDDYSFSQFLKDNPIDEKTGMSLPYSLYLKFAREIRRSYMSDDVMLASSLCVQFSDGLRVQAIPLPNHRQTRIPSTNQEAAHVAVLLYSNKYQFQSYDSSASMLSLLCTSQNRTVDIEVRCCASQLMHHQYPALCVNDDLPEHSTVRNRRKLVTFSQRILPLLRDSSL
;
A
#
# COMPACT_ATOMS: atom_id res chain seq x y z
N MET A 1 12.38 23.55 -8.64
CA MET A 1 11.87 23.35 -7.27
C MET A 1 11.79 24.73 -6.65
N LEU A 2 10.66 25.11 -6.06
CA LEU A 2 10.53 26.43 -5.44
C LEU A 2 11.33 26.46 -4.14
N ASP A 3 11.95 27.60 -3.83
CA ASP A 3 12.66 27.80 -2.57
C ASP A 3 11.67 28.20 -1.46
N ILE A 4 10.73 27.30 -1.18
CA ILE A 4 9.71 27.46 -0.14
C ILE A 4 10.29 26.91 1.15
N THR A 5 10.37 27.71 2.21
CA THR A 5 10.78 27.23 3.55
C THR A 5 9.62 26.50 4.23
N LEU A 6 9.90 25.79 5.33
CA LEU A 6 8.84 25.15 6.12
C LEU A 6 7.86 26.19 6.71
N ASN A 7 8.35 27.39 7.05
CA ASN A 7 7.52 28.47 7.56
C ASN A 7 6.62 29.05 6.46
N ASP A 8 7.14 29.20 5.25
CA ASP A 8 6.33 29.61 4.09
C ASP A 8 5.21 28.59 3.82
N LEU A 9 5.54 27.29 3.91
CA LEU A 9 4.55 26.23 3.74
C LEU A 9 3.46 26.25 4.82
N LYS A 10 3.83 26.49 6.09
CA LYS A 10 2.87 26.70 7.18
C LYS A 10 2.00 27.94 6.91
N GLY A 11 2.58 29.02 6.40
CA GLY A 11 1.86 30.23 6.00
C GLY A 11 0.87 29.99 4.85
N ILE A 12 1.28 29.23 3.82
CA ILE A 12 0.41 28.79 2.72
C ILE A 12 -0.78 27.99 3.26
N ILE A 13 -0.51 26.97 4.09
CA ILE A 13 -1.56 26.13 4.69
C ILE A 13 -2.53 26.98 5.52
N TYR A 14 -2.01 27.84 6.40
CA TYR A 14 -2.83 28.74 7.20
C TYR A 14 -3.72 29.63 6.33
N THR A 15 -3.14 30.22 5.28
CA THR A 15 -3.87 31.08 4.34
C THR A 15 -5.01 30.33 3.66
N ILE A 16 -4.74 29.11 3.19
CA ILE A 16 -5.75 28.25 2.57
C ILE A 16 -6.82 27.88 3.60
N ASP A 17 -6.47 27.45 4.82
CA ASP A 17 -7.44 27.05 5.83
C ASP A 17 -8.40 28.17 6.25
N GLN A 18 -7.88 29.38 6.40
CA GLN A 18 -8.68 30.51 6.89
C GLN A 18 -9.53 31.14 5.80
N TYR A 19 -9.03 31.14 4.56
CA TYR A 19 -9.60 31.99 3.52
C TYR A 19 -10.09 31.23 2.28
N TYR A 20 -9.85 29.93 2.16
CA TYR A 20 -10.39 29.13 1.06
C TYR A 20 -11.92 29.06 1.18
N GLY A 21 -12.61 29.64 0.18
CA GLY A 21 -14.07 29.79 0.17
C GLY A 21 -14.57 31.22 0.41
N TYR A 22 -13.68 32.16 0.76
CA TYR A 22 -14.00 33.59 0.84
C TYR A 22 -13.67 34.26 -0.50
N PRO A 23 -14.67 34.65 -1.30
CA PRO A 23 -14.45 35.17 -2.66
C PRO A 23 -13.72 36.52 -2.69
N GLU A 24 -13.68 37.24 -1.57
CA GLU A 24 -13.05 38.55 -1.43
C GLU A 24 -11.57 38.47 -1.00
N TYR A 25 -11.08 37.29 -0.61
CA TYR A 25 -9.69 37.17 -0.17
C TYR A 25 -8.72 37.15 -1.36
N ASP A 26 -7.72 38.03 -1.31
CA ASP A 26 -6.68 38.10 -2.34
C ASP A 26 -5.56 37.09 -2.07
N PHE A 27 -5.50 36.04 -2.90
CA PHE A 27 -4.44 35.03 -2.87
C PHE A 27 -3.18 35.43 -3.64
N SER A 28 -3.10 36.64 -4.23
CA SER A 28 -1.93 37.12 -4.96
C SER A 28 -0.60 37.03 -4.18
N PRO A 29 -0.55 37.17 -2.84
CA PRO A 29 0.68 36.92 -2.07
C PRO A 29 1.28 35.52 -2.30
N LEU A 30 0.44 34.49 -2.47
CA LEU A 30 0.91 33.12 -2.73
C LEU A 30 1.52 32.98 -4.12
N PHE A 31 1.15 33.85 -5.06
CA PHE A 31 1.66 33.81 -6.43
C PHE A 31 3.14 34.21 -6.50
N TYR A 32 3.61 35.07 -5.57
CA TYR A 32 5.03 35.39 -5.41
C TYR A 32 5.85 34.20 -4.92
N LEU A 33 5.21 33.25 -4.22
CA LEU A 33 5.80 31.97 -3.87
C LEU A 33 5.72 30.95 -5.01
N GLY A 34 5.23 31.35 -6.19
CA GLY A 34 5.07 30.48 -7.35
C GLY A 34 3.89 29.52 -7.25
N ILE A 35 2.96 29.71 -6.30
CA ILE A 35 1.73 28.92 -6.16
C ILE A 35 0.66 29.58 -7.03
N ASP A 36 0.05 28.85 -7.97
CA ASP A 36 -1.01 29.41 -8.81
C ASP A 36 -2.42 29.06 -8.28
N ARG A 37 -3.47 29.55 -8.96
CA ARG A 37 -4.86 29.29 -8.57
C ARG A 37 -5.21 27.80 -8.58
N HIS A 38 -4.66 27.04 -9.53
CA HIS A 38 -4.89 25.60 -9.61
C HIS A 38 -4.24 24.89 -8.42
N ASP A 39 -3.01 25.27 -8.08
CA ASP A 39 -2.30 24.76 -6.90
C ASP A 39 -3.10 24.99 -5.62
N ILE A 40 -3.72 26.16 -5.43
CA ILE A 40 -4.51 26.48 -4.23
C ILE A 40 -5.69 25.51 -4.07
N VAL A 41 -6.45 25.26 -5.15
CA VAL A 41 -7.59 24.33 -5.14
C VAL A 41 -7.12 22.91 -4.82
N VAL A 42 -6.04 22.47 -5.45
CA VAL A 42 -5.46 21.15 -5.22
C VAL A 42 -4.94 21.03 -3.78
N LEU A 43 -4.26 22.06 -3.26
CA LEU A 43 -3.71 22.06 -1.90
C LEU A 43 -4.79 22.03 -0.85
N HIS A 44 -5.87 22.79 -1.01
CA HIS A 44 -7.01 22.70 -0.09
C HIS A 44 -7.52 21.27 0.02
N HIS A 45 -7.67 20.57 -1.12
CA HIS A 45 -8.11 19.18 -1.12
C HIS A 45 -7.08 18.27 -0.42
N VAL A 46 -5.80 18.36 -0.80
CA VAL A 46 -4.73 17.54 -0.21
C VAL A 46 -4.60 17.76 1.31
N ILE A 47 -4.64 19.00 1.78
CA ILE A 47 -4.58 19.35 3.20
C ILE A 47 -5.74 18.70 3.95
N SER A 48 -6.96 18.85 3.43
CA SER A 48 -8.15 18.25 4.03
C SER A 48 -8.05 16.72 4.07
N THR A 49 -7.64 16.08 2.98
CA THR A 49 -7.43 14.64 2.91
C THR A 49 -6.37 14.16 3.88
N LEU A 50 -5.23 14.84 3.99
CA LEU A 50 -4.15 14.44 4.90
C LEU A 50 -4.52 14.59 6.36
N ARG A 51 -5.37 15.57 6.72
CA ARG A 51 -5.89 15.67 8.10
C ARG A 51 -6.85 14.55 8.45
N GLN A 52 -7.63 14.08 7.49
CA GLN A 52 -8.55 12.96 7.68
C GLN A 52 -7.84 11.60 7.63
N VAL A 53 -6.79 11.51 6.80
CA VAL A 53 -6.10 10.26 6.48
C VAL A 53 -4.57 10.50 6.54
N PRO A 54 -3.99 10.67 7.74
CA PRO A 54 -2.60 11.15 7.89
C PRO A 54 -1.54 10.17 7.41
N TYR A 55 -1.89 8.90 7.26
CA TYR A 55 -1.00 7.84 6.81
C TYR A 55 -0.79 7.78 5.30
N LEU A 56 -1.47 8.62 4.50
CA LEU A 56 -1.27 8.63 3.05
C LEU A 56 0.16 9.07 2.66
N ASP A 57 0.72 8.47 1.63
CA ASP A 57 2.02 8.81 1.04
C ASP A 57 1.85 9.40 -0.38
N ILE A 58 2.96 9.77 -1.02
CA ILE A 58 2.93 10.37 -2.36
C ILE A 58 2.38 9.43 -3.44
N SER A 59 2.44 8.12 -3.21
CA SER A 59 1.93 7.12 -4.15
C SER A 59 0.40 7.07 -4.14
N ASP A 60 -0.23 7.40 -3.02
CA ASP A 60 -1.70 7.51 -2.92
C ASP A 60 -2.27 8.69 -3.74
N PHE A 61 -1.42 9.66 -4.09
CA PHE A 61 -1.76 10.78 -4.97
C PHE A 61 -1.31 10.57 -6.43
N ALA A 62 -0.80 9.38 -6.79
CA ALA A 62 -0.29 9.10 -8.12
C ALA A 62 -1.38 9.23 -9.20
N GLY A 63 -1.03 9.78 -10.36
CA GLY A 63 -1.98 9.98 -11.47
C GLY A 63 -2.94 11.15 -11.29
N THR A 64 -2.83 11.91 -10.20
CA THR A 64 -3.63 13.12 -9.94
C THR A 64 -2.77 14.39 -10.06
N PRO A 65 -3.39 15.57 -10.28
CA PRO A 65 -2.67 16.84 -10.18
C PRO A 65 -1.97 17.04 -8.83
N ALA A 66 -2.50 16.46 -7.74
CA ALA A 66 -1.95 16.57 -6.39
C ALA A 66 -0.49 16.14 -6.31
N LYS A 67 -0.07 15.08 -7.00
CA LYS A 67 1.34 14.64 -6.99
C LYS A 67 2.29 15.74 -7.48
N SER A 68 1.92 16.45 -8.54
CA SER A 68 2.73 17.55 -9.09
C SER A 68 2.86 18.69 -8.08
N VAL A 69 1.73 19.10 -7.50
CA VAL A 69 1.67 20.21 -6.54
C VAL A 69 2.41 19.87 -5.24
N ILE A 70 2.25 18.66 -4.71
CA ILE A 70 2.99 18.19 -3.53
C ILE A 70 4.51 18.18 -3.81
N ASN A 71 4.94 17.70 -4.97
CA ASN A 71 6.35 17.70 -5.35
C ASN A 71 6.91 19.12 -5.53
N LYS A 72 6.11 20.04 -6.05
CA LYS A 72 6.45 21.47 -6.20
C LYS A 72 6.76 22.12 -4.84
N LEU A 73 6.11 21.66 -3.76
CA LEU A 73 6.32 22.10 -2.37
C LEU A 73 7.44 21.35 -1.62
N GLY A 74 8.22 20.51 -2.30
CA GLY A 74 9.31 19.74 -1.68
C GLY A 74 8.90 18.37 -1.14
N GLY A 75 7.72 17.88 -1.53
CA GLY A 75 7.28 16.50 -1.30
C GLY A 75 6.34 16.32 -0.11
N ILE A 76 5.75 15.12 -0.03
CA ILE A 76 4.68 14.86 0.94
C ILE A 76 5.14 14.93 2.39
N GLN A 77 6.40 14.56 2.66
CA GLN A 77 6.93 14.56 4.03
C GLN A 77 6.97 15.99 4.59
N ARG A 78 7.44 16.96 3.80
CA ARG A 78 7.43 18.38 4.20
C ARG A 78 6.03 18.92 4.43
N LEU A 79 5.06 18.46 3.62
CA LEU A 79 3.66 18.83 3.82
C LEU A 79 3.11 18.26 5.14
N LYS A 80 3.44 17.01 5.47
CA LYS A 80 3.06 16.40 6.75
C LYS A 80 3.71 17.10 7.95
N GLU A 81 4.99 17.46 7.85
CA GLU A 81 5.70 18.23 8.89
C GLU A 81 5.05 19.60 9.11
N ALA A 82 4.65 20.28 8.02
CA ALA A 82 3.95 21.57 8.11
C ALA A 82 2.56 21.44 8.73
N LEU A 83 1.90 20.29 8.54
CA LEU A 83 0.62 19.93 9.14
C LEU A 83 0.73 19.33 10.55
N ALA A 84 1.95 19.09 11.06
CA ALA A 84 2.23 18.40 12.32
C ALA A 84 1.58 17.00 12.41
N ILE A 85 1.70 16.22 11.33
CA ILE A 85 1.20 14.84 11.21
C ILE A 85 2.27 13.87 10.69
N ASP A 86 3.53 14.29 10.68
CA ASP A 86 4.66 13.53 10.16
C ASP A 86 5.01 12.28 10.99
N ASP A 87 4.62 12.26 12.27
CA ASP A 87 4.85 11.17 13.22
C ASP A 87 3.62 10.29 13.46
N TYR A 88 2.60 10.37 12.57
CA TYR A 88 1.37 9.59 12.69
C TYR A 88 1.65 8.08 12.66
N SER A 89 1.55 7.46 13.82
CA SER A 89 1.89 6.06 14.07
C SER A 89 0.68 5.13 13.99
N PHE A 90 0.92 3.82 13.93
CA PHE A 90 -0.17 2.83 14.03
C PHE A 90 -0.89 2.93 15.37
N SER A 91 -0.16 3.26 16.45
CA SER A 91 -0.76 3.48 17.75
C SER A 91 -1.76 4.65 17.75
N GLN A 92 -1.49 5.71 16.97
CA GLN A 92 -2.41 6.83 16.83
C GLN A 92 -3.60 6.44 15.94
N PHE A 93 -3.37 5.68 14.87
CA PHE A 93 -4.43 5.08 14.07
C PHE A 93 -5.42 4.28 14.91
N LEU A 94 -4.95 3.46 15.85
CA LEU A 94 -5.81 2.69 16.74
C LEU A 94 -6.58 3.54 17.78
N LYS A 95 -6.07 4.72 18.15
CA LYS A 95 -6.84 5.65 19.00
C LYS A 95 -7.99 6.28 18.23
N ASP A 96 -7.74 6.64 16.98
CA ASP A 96 -8.73 7.26 16.10
C ASP A 96 -9.73 6.21 15.58
N ASN A 97 -9.32 4.94 15.50
CA ASN A 97 -10.10 3.79 15.05
C ASN A 97 -9.99 2.64 16.08
N PRO A 98 -10.73 2.71 17.20
CA PRO A 98 -10.60 1.74 18.28
C PRO A 98 -10.93 0.31 17.82
N ILE A 99 -10.15 -0.66 18.33
CA ILE A 99 -10.37 -2.08 18.06
C ILE A 99 -11.67 -2.52 18.75
N ASP A 100 -12.54 -3.21 18.01
CA ASP A 100 -13.70 -3.87 18.58
C ASP A 100 -13.25 -5.08 19.42
N GLU A 101 -13.57 -5.09 20.71
CA GLU A 101 -13.16 -6.16 21.64
C GLU A 101 -13.75 -7.53 21.30
N LYS A 102 -14.91 -7.58 20.62
CA LYS A 102 -15.60 -8.82 20.27
C LYS A 102 -15.11 -9.38 18.94
N THR A 103 -14.85 -8.51 17.97
CA THR A 103 -14.59 -8.91 16.57
C THR A 103 -13.17 -8.62 16.09
N GLY A 104 -12.38 -7.93 16.92
CA GLY A 104 -11.04 -7.48 16.59
C GLY A 104 -11.05 -6.39 15.52
N MET A 105 -9.90 -6.17 14.89
CA MET A 105 -9.72 -5.26 13.77
C MET A 105 -9.33 -6.02 12.50
N SER A 106 -9.95 -5.65 11.38
CA SER A 106 -9.57 -6.11 10.05
C SER A 106 -8.98 -4.96 9.27
N LEU A 107 -7.68 -5.02 8.96
CA LEU A 107 -7.02 -4.02 8.13
C LEU A 107 -7.06 -4.46 6.66
N PRO A 108 -7.43 -3.58 5.73
CA PRO A 108 -7.09 -3.77 4.32
C PRO A 108 -5.58 -3.96 4.18
N TYR A 109 -5.14 -4.84 3.27
CA TYR A 109 -3.71 -5.09 3.08
C TYR A 109 -2.90 -3.82 2.73
N SER A 110 -3.48 -2.90 1.96
CA SER A 110 -2.86 -1.61 1.66
C SER A 110 -2.53 -0.83 2.93
N LEU A 111 -3.41 -0.83 3.91
CA LEU A 111 -3.22 -0.16 5.20
C LEU A 111 -2.22 -0.91 6.08
N TYR A 112 -2.27 -2.25 6.07
CA TYR A 112 -1.24 -3.07 6.70
C TYR A 112 0.16 -2.71 6.19
N LEU A 113 0.34 -2.51 4.89
CA LEU A 113 1.63 -2.14 4.31
C LEU A 113 2.16 -0.81 4.85
N LYS A 114 1.30 0.19 5.04
CA LYS A 114 1.68 1.51 5.60
C LYS A 114 2.27 1.37 7.00
N PHE A 115 1.69 0.49 7.80
CA PHE A 115 2.06 0.30 9.21
C PHE A 115 2.83 -1.00 9.47
N ALA A 116 3.29 -1.70 8.43
CA ALA A 116 3.78 -3.06 8.55
C ALA A 116 4.91 -3.16 9.58
N ARG A 117 5.86 -2.20 9.57
CA ARG A 117 6.98 -2.18 10.52
C ARG A 117 6.52 -2.09 11.97
N GLU A 118 5.56 -1.23 12.28
CA GLU A 118 5.04 -1.06 13.64
C GLU A 118 4.18 -2.23 14.09
N ILE A 119 3.28 -2.68 13.22
CA ILE A 119 2.43 -3.86 13.44
C ILE A 119 3.31 -5.07 13.78
N ARG A 120 4.33 -5.30 12.96
CA ARG A 120 5.27 -6.41 13.10
C ARG A 120 6.14 -6.36 14.35
N ARG A 121 6.35 -5.18 14.92
CA ARG A 121 7.14 -4.99 16.14
C ARG A 121 6.29 -5.19 17.40
N SER A 122 5.02 -4.84 17.35
CA SER A 122 4.22 -4.63 18.57
C SER A 122 2.90 -5.40 18.61
N TYR A 123 2.48 -6.02 17.50
CA TYR A 123 1.17 -6.67 17.35
C TYR A 123 1.27 -8.06 16.71
N MET A 124 2.38 -8.75 16.97
CA MET A 124 2.58 -10.15 16.60
C MET A 124 2.37 -11.04 17.84
N SER A 125 1.77 -12.21 17.68
CA SER A 125 1.73 -13.24 18.73
C SER A 125 3.03 -14.04 18.79
N ASP A 126 3.69 -14.22 17.64
CA ASP A 126 4.97 -14.88 17.44
C ASP A 126 5.67 -14.34 16.18
N ASP A 127 6.72 -14.97 15.67
CA ASP A 127 7.44 -14.46 14.49
C ASP A 127 6.63 -14.52 13.16
N VAL A 128 5.51 -15.25 13.14
CA VAL A 128 4.72 -15.59 11.95
C VAL A 128 3.33 -14.94 12.00
N MET A 129 2.64 -15.03 13.13
CA MET A 129 1.23 -14.65 13.29
C MET A 129 1.03 -13.29 13.94
N LEU A 130 0.04 -12.56 13.43
CA LEU A 130 -0.50 -11.38 14.12
C LEU A 130 -1.25 -11.78 15.40
N ALA A 131 -1.29 -10.85 16.36
CA ALA A 131 -2.10 -10.99 17.56
C ALA A 131 -3.57 -11.30 17.23
N SER A 132 -4.26 -12.03 18.11
CA SER A 132 -5.62 -12.52 17.87
C SER A 132 -6.63 -11.40 17.58
N SER A 133 -6.39 -10.20 18.11
CA SER A 133 -7.19 -9.00 17.92
C SER A 133 -7.00 -8.32 16.56
N LEU A 134 -6.05 -8.76 15.74
CA LEU A 134 -5.70 -8.12 14.47
C LEU A 134 -5.67 -9.14 13.33
N CYS A 135 -6.30 -8.81 12.20
CA CYS A 135 -6.20 -9.58 10.98
C CYS A 135 -6.07 -8.66 9.76
N VAL A 136 -5.60 -9.24 8.66
CA VAL A 136 -5.41 -8.54 7.39
C VAL A 136 -6.32 -9.14 6.34
N GLN A 137 -7.01 -8.27 5.60
CA GLN A 137 -7.92 -8.62 4.53
C GLN A 137 -7.25 -8.42 3.17
N PHE A 138 -7.15 -9.49 2.39
CA PHE A 138 -6.62 -9.44 1.00
C PHE A 138 -7.72 -9.27 -0.04
N SER A 139 -8.88 -9.87 0.20
CA SER A 139 -10.04 -9.80 -0.69
C SER A 139 -11.31 -10.07 0.11
N ASP A 140 -12.47 -9.90 -0.52
CA ASP A 140 -13.75 -10.31 0.07
C ASP A 140 -13.68 -11.78 0.50
N GLY A 141 -13.93 -12.02 1.79
CA GLY A 141 -13.93 -13.36 2.38
C GLY A 141 -12.57 -13.95 2.74
N LEU A 142 -11.44 -13.24 2.55
CA LEU A 142 -10.13 -13.71 3.03
C LEU A 142 -9.52 -12.73 4.04
N ARG A 143 -9.64 -13.10 5.31
CA ARG A 143 -9.03 -12.42 6.47
C ARG A 143 -8.07 -13.38 7.15
N VAL A 144 -6.83 -12.95 7.39
CA VAL A 144 -5.79 -13.82 7.93
C VAL A 144 -4.92 -13.11 8.96
N GLN A 145 -4.43 -13.88 9.94
CA GLN A 145 -3.36 -13.47 10.87
C GLN A 145 -1.97 -13.87 10.34
N ALA A 146 -1.92 -14.90 9.50
CA ALA A 146 -0.74 -15.40 8.80
C ALA A 146 -1.19 -16.04 7.47
N ILE A 147 -0.28 -16.11 6.49
CA ILE A 147 -0.55 -16.78 5.22
C ILE A 147 -0.60 -18.29 5.47
N PRO A 148 -1.74 -18.96 5.22
CA PRO A 148 -1.80 -20.40 5.23
C PRO A 148 -1.04 -20.96 4.02
N LEU A 149 -0.29 -22.03 4.26
CA LEU A 149 0.51 -22.74 3.27
C LEU A 149 0.02 -24.19 3.14
N PRO A 150 0.42 -24.90 2.07
CA PRO A 150 0.20 -26.34 1.97
C PRO A 150 0.71 -27.09 3.22
N ASN A 151 0.06 -28.21 3.54
CA ASN A 151 0.37 -29.08 4.69
C ASN A 151 0.17 -28.39 6.07
N HIS A 152 -0.86 -27.55 6.19
CA HIS A 152 -1.24 -26.84 7.42
C HIS A 152 -0.12 -25.97 8.03
N ARG A 153 0.89 -25.61 7.23
CA ARG A 153 1.93 -24.66 7.65
C ARG A 153 1.41 -23.23 7.52
N GLN A 154 2.08 -22.30 8.18
CA GLN A 154 1.80 -20.88 8.06
C GLN A 154 3.09 -20.10 7.84
N THR A 155 2.97 -18.94 7.21
CA THR A 155 4.07 -17.99 7.08
C THR A 155 3.55 -16.58 7.23
N ARG A 156 4.46 -15.64 7.49
CA ARG A 156 4.13 -14.25 7.73
C ARG A 156 3.45 -13.61 6.53
N ILE A 157 2.51 -12.70 6.79
CA ILE A 157 1.94 -11.81 5.77
C ILE A 157 3.06 -10.97 5.17
N PRO A 158 3.33 -11.01 3.84
CA PRO A 158 4.44 -10.28 3.23
C PRO A 158 4.20 -8.77 3.30
N SER A 159 5.28 -8.00 3.42
CA SER A 159 5.27 -6.52 3.40
C SER A 159 6.17 -5.95 2.31
N THR A 160 6.97 -6.79 1.65
CA THR A 160 7.84 -6.42 0.55
C THR A 160 7.67 -7.39 -0.62
N ASN A 161 8.03 -6.97 -1.82
CA ASN A 161 7.98 -7.83 -3.02
C ASN A 161 8.84 -9.10 -2.86
N GLN A 162 9.97 -8.99 -2.15
CA GLN A 162 10.84 -10.13 -1.88
C GLN A 162 10.19 -11.13 -0.93
N GLU A 163 9.54 -10.66 0.14
CA GLU A 163 8.77 -11.52 1.03
C GLU A 163 7.59 -12.16 0.27
N ALA A 164 6.90 -11.40 -0.58
CA ALA A 164 5.84 -11.93 -1.43
C ALA A 164 6.36 -13.03 -2.37
N ALA A 165 7.55 -12.86 -2.98
CA ALA A 165 8.18 -13.89 -3.79
C ALA A 165 8.50 -15.16 -2.96
N HIS A 166 9.00 -15.00 -1.74
CA HIS A 166 9.23 -16.12 -0.83
C HIS A 166 7.94 -16.89 -0.51
N VAL A 167 6.86 -16.18 -0.17
CA VAL A 167 5.56 -16.79 0.08
C VAL A 167 5.03 -17.48 -1.18
N ALA A 168 5.22 -16.88 -2.37
CA ALA A 168 4.84 -17.49 -3.64
C ALA A 168 5.53 -18.83 -3.88
N VAL A 169 6.84 -18.94 -3.60
CA VAL A 169 7.57 -20.22 -3.66
C VAL A 169 6.90 -21.27 -2.79
N LEU A 170 6.55 -20.91 -1.55
CA LEU A 170 5.93 -21.83 -0.60
C LEU A 170 4.53 -22.28 -1.06
N LEU A 171 3.73 -21.35 -1.60
CA LEU A 171 2.40 -21.65 -2.16
C LEU A 171 2.47 -22.57 -3.39
N TYR A 172 3.56 -22.53 -4.16
CA TYR A 172 3.76 -23.37 -5.36
C TYR A 172 4.60 -24.63 -5.14
N SER A 173 5.09 -24.86 -3.92
CA SER A 173 6.07 -25.90 -3.58
C SER A 173 5.68 -27.33 -3.98
N ASN A 174 4.39 -27.64 -4.08
CA ASN A 174 3.91 -28.96 -4.50
C ASN A 174 4.16 -29.29 -5.98
N LYS A 175 4.34 -28.28 -6.85
CA LYS A 175 4.48 -28.46 -8.31
C LYS A 175 5.73 -27.83 -8.88
N TYR A 176 6.32 -26.89 -8.15
CA TYR A 176 7.41 -26.06 -8.63
C TYR A 176 8.56 -26.03 -7.63
N GLN A 177 9.78 -26.00 -8.17
CA GLN A 177 11.01 -25.78 -7.41
C GLN A 177 11.54 -24.38 -7.66
N PHE A 178 12.05 -23.73 -6.62
CA PHE A 178 12.71 -22.43 -6.73
C PHE A 178 13.98 -22.54 -7.58
N GLN A 179 14.17 -21.58 -8.49
CA GLN A 179 15.41 -21.43 -9.27
C GLN A 179 16.14 -20.15 -8.88
N SER A 180 15.47 -19.00 -9.02
CA SER A 180 16.06 -17.69 -8.73
C SER A 180 14.99 -16.64 -8.48
N TYR A 181 15.40 -15.55 -7.84
CA TYR A 181 14.60 -14.33 -7.71
C TYR A 181 15.47 -13.11 -8.02
N ASP A 182 15.06 -12.32 -9.01
CA ASP A 182 15.61 -11.00 -9.29
C ASP A 182 14.80 -9.96 -8.51
N SER A 183 15.40 -9.39 -7.46
CA SER A 183 14.75 -8.38 -6.62
C SER A 183 14.49 -7.06 -7.34
N SER A 184 15.32 -6.71 -8.33
CA SER A 184 15.20 -5.45 -9.08
C SER A 184 13.99 -5.48 -9.99
N ALA A 185 13.82 -6.55 -10.76
CA ALA A 185 12.66 -6.76 -11.63
C ALA A 185 11.46 -7.36 -10.88
N SER A 186 11.67 -7.86 -9.65
CA SER A 186 10.73 -8.68 -8.89
C SER A 186 10.23 -9.90 -9.67
N MET A 187 11.18 -10.57 -10.34
CA MET A 187 10.93 -11.73 -11.18
C MET A 187 11.32 -13.01 -10.43
N LEU A 188 10.36 -13.92 -10.27
CA LEU A 188 10.54 -15.22 -9.67
C LEU A 188 10.57 -16.29 -10.75
N SER A 189 11.67 -17.04 -10.81
CA SER A 189 11.85 -18.17 -11.72
C SER A 189 11.62 -19.49 -10.98
N LEU A 190 10.73 -20.31 -11.52
CA LEU A 190 10.31 -21.59 -10.94
C LEU A 190 10.46 -22.72 -11.96
N LEU A 191 11.07 -23.84 -11.57
CA LEU A 191 11.11 -25.06 -12.38
C LEU A 191 9.86 -25.90 -12.13
N CYS A 192 9.06 -26.12 -13.18
CA CYS A 192 7.94 -27.04 -13.14
C CYS A 192 8.44 -28.49 -13.11
N THR A 193 8.21 -29.18 -12.00
CA THR A 193 8.74 -30.52 -11.75
C THR A 193 8.23 -31.58 -12.74
N SER A 194 7.00 -31.45 -13.23
CA SER A 194 6.40 -32.42 -14.16
C SER A 194 6.76 -32.19 -15.62
N GLN A 195 7.20 -30.98 -15.99
CA GLN A 195 7.44 -30.58 -17.39
C GLN A 195 8.91 -30.26 -17.67
N ASN A 196 9.77 -30.28 -16.64
CA ASN A 196 11.16 -29.86 -16.70
C ASN A 196 11.35 -28.51 -17.43
N ARG A 197 10.45 -27.56 -17.13
CA ARG A 197 10.38 -26.25 -17.78
C ARG A 197 10.40 -25.15 -16.73
N THR A 198 11.22 -24.13 -16.96
CA THR A 198 11.23 -22.91 -16.14
C THR A 198 10.08 -21.97 -16.55
N VAL A 199 9.43 -21.39 -15.54
CA VAL A 199 8.40 -20.38 -15.67
C VAL A 199 8.83 -19.16 -14.87
N ASP A 200 8.82 -18.01 -15.51
CA ASP A 200 9.08 -16.72 -14.87
C ASP A 200 7.76 -16.01 -14.55
N ILE A 201 7.65 -15.48 -13.34
CA ILE A 201 6.47 -14.81 -12.82
C ILE A 201 6.90 -13.50 -12.17
N GLU A 202 6.25 -12.39 -12.54
CA GLU A 202 6.43 -11.14 -11.81
C GLU A 202 5.63 -11.20 -10.50
N VAL A 203 6.29 -11.02 -9.35
CA VAL A 203 5.65 -11.09 -8.03
C VAL A 203 5.72 -9.75 -7.33
N ARG A 204 4.56 -9.16 -6.99
CA ARG A 204 4.47 -7.85 -6.31
C ARG A 204 3.50 -7.89 -5.14
N CYS A 205 3.67 -6.99 -4.16
CA CYS A 205 2.66 -6.78 -3.12
C CYS A 205 1.37 -6.21 -3.73
N CYS A 206 1.48 -5.17 -4.56
CA CYS A 206 0.35 -4.50 -5.19
C CYS A 206 0.37 -4.68 -6.71
N ALA A 207 -0.80 -4.82 -7.32
CA ALA A 207 -0.92 -5.01 -8.76
C ALA A 207 -0.59 -3.75 -9.57
N SER A 208 -0.80 -2.57 -9.00
CA SER A 208 -0.41 -1.26 -9.55
C SER A 208 1.11 -1.12 -9.77
N GLN A 209 1.93 -1.91 -9.09
CA GLN A 209 3.40 -1.86 -9.18
C GLN A 209 3.97 -2.77 -10.28
N LEU A 210 3.13 -3.48 -11.00
CA LEU A 210 3.58 -4.43 -11.99
C LEU A 210 4.03 -3.73 -13.26
N MET A 211 5.18 -4.13 -13.79
CA MET A 211 5.84 -3.44 -14.92
C MET A 211 5.98 -4.31 -16.17
N HIS A 212 5.98 -5.64 -16.03
CA HIS A 212 6.35 -6.53 -17.14
C HIS A 212 5.13 -7.20 -17.75
N HIS A 213 4.70 -6.71 -18.92
CA HIS A 213 3.49 -7.20 -19.59
C HIS A 213 3.64 -8.60 -20.20
N GLN A 214 4.86 -9.02 -20.52
CA GLN A 214 5.15 -10.29 -21.17
C GLN A 214 5.11 -11.50 -20.23
N TYR A 215 5.16 -11.29 -18.91
CA TYR A 215 5.18 -12.37 -17.92
C TYR A 215 3.82 -12.49 -17.21
N PRO A 216 3.42 -13.71 -16.82
CA PRO A 216 2.37 -13.90 -15.82
C PRO A 216 2.71 -13.12 -14.54
N ALA A 217 1.67 -12.64 -13.87
CA ALA A 217 1.84 -11.88 -12.64
C ALA A 217 1.12 -12.54 -11.46
N LEU A 218 1.75 -12.43 -10.31
CA LEU A 218 1.18 -12.77 -9.02
C LEU A 218 1.25 -11.55 -8.10
N CYS A 219 0.12 -11.17 -7.53
CA CYS A 219 0.10 -10.10 -6.52
C CYS A 219 -0.57 -10.55 -5.21
N VAL A 220 -0.24 -9.86 -4.12
CA VAL A 220 -0.91 -10.09 -2.83
C VAL A 220 -2.25 -9.37 -2.83
N ASN A 221 -2.24 -8.09 -3.18
CA ASN A 221 -3.42 -7.25 -3.31
C ASN A 221 -3.59 -6.78 -4.76
N ASP A 222 -4.81 -6.87 -5.25
CA ASP A 222 -5.20 -6.43 -6.57
C ASP A 222 -5.90 -5.08 -6.48
N ASP A 223 -5.09 -4.02 -6.38
CA ASP A 223 -5.49 -2.62 -6.22
C ASP A 223 -5.80 -1.92 -7.54
N LEU A 224 -5.90 -2.68 -8.64
CA LEU A 224 -6.22 -2.13 -9.94
C LEU A 224 -7.73 -1.94 -10.10
N PRO A 225 -8.18 -0.84 -10.74
CA PRO A 225 -9.57 -0.67 -11.15
C PRO A 225 -10.05 -1.85 -12.02
N GLU A 226 -11.36 -2.11 -12.02
CA GLU A 226 -11.97 -3.21 -12.79
C GLU A 226 -11.61 -3.13 -14.29
N HIS A 227 -11.56 -1.92 -14.85
CA HIS A 227 -11.24 -1.68 -16.27
C HIS A 227 -9.75 -1.46 -16.55
N SER A 228 -8.86 -1.84 -15.63
CA SER A 228 -7.42 -1.66 -15.81
C SER A 228 -6.90 -2.42 -17.03
N THR A 229 -6.19 -1.72 -17.91
CA THR A 229 -5.56 -2.31 -19.11
C THR A 229 -4.53 -3.38 -18.76
N VAL A 230 -3.96 -3.34 -17.56
CA VAL A 230 -3.04 -4.37 -17.04
C VAL A 230 -3.73 -5.73 -16.94
N ARG A 231 -5.02 -5.76 -16.56
CA ARG A 231 -5.82 -7.00 -16.46
C ARG A 231 -6.06 -7.64 -17.83
N ASN A 232 -6.18 -6.81 -18.87
CA ASN A 232 -6.48 -7.28 -20.23
C ASN A 232 -5.25 -7.79 -20.98
N ARG A 233 -4.04 -7.39 -20.57
CA ARG A 233 -2.80 -7.67 -21.31
C ARG A 233 -2.09 -8.96 -20.89
N ARG A 234 -2.42 -9.52 -19.73
CA ARG A 234 -1.78 -10.74 -19.20
C ARG A 234 -2.62 -11.41 -18.13
N LYS A 235 -2.21 -12.64 -17.78
CA LYS A 235 -2.79 -13.37 -16.65
C LYS A 235 -2.28 -12.80 -15.32
N LEU A 236 -3.18 -12.21 -14.55
CA LEU A 236 -2.98 -11.80 -13.16
C LEU A 236 -3.60 -12.82 -12.22
N VAL A 237 -2.84 -13.27 -11.24
CA VAL A 237 -3.30 -14.17 -10.17
C VAL A 237 -3.09 -13.47 -8.83
N THR A 238 -4.01 -13.65 -7.89
CA THR A 238 -3.86 -13.10 -6.53
C THR A 238 -3.47 -14.18 -5.52
N PHE A 239 -2.92 -13.77 -4.39
CA PHE A 239 -2.69 -14.68 -3.26
C PHE A 239 -4.00 -15.29 -2.77
N SER A 240 -5.10 -14.53 -2.74
CA SER A 240 -6.42 -15.06 -2.35
C SER A 240 -6.84 -16.25 -3.20
N GLN A 241 -6.62 -16.20 -4.52
CA GLN A 241 -6.92 -17.31 -5.43
C GLN A 241 -6.08 -18.57 -5.17
N ARG A 242 -4.92 -18.43 -4.50
CA ARG A 242 -4.05 -19.55 -4.11
C ARG A 242 -4.31 -20.04 -2.69
N ILE A 243 -4.72 -19.15 -1.81
CA ILE A 243 -4.95 -19.43 -0.39
C ILE A 243 -6.33 -20.04 -0.15
N LEU A 244 -7.39 -19.49 -0.76
CA LEU A 244 -8.77 -19.94 -0.51
C LEU A 244 -8.99 -21.45 -0.71
N PRO A 245 -8.41 -22.12 -1.73
CA PRO A 245 -8.51 -23.57 -1.87
C PRO A 245 -7.93 -24.34 -0.68
N LEU A 246 -6.80 -23.89 -0.13
CA LEU A 246 -6.13 -24.53 1.02
C LEU A 246 -7.00 -24.53 2.28
N LEU A 247 -7.80 -23.47 2.45
CA LEU A 247 -8.71 -23.32 3.59
C LEU A 247 -9.94 -24.23 3.48
N ARG A 248 -10.42 -24.50 2.27
CA ARG A 248 -11.58 -25.40 2.03
C ARG A 248 -11.21 -26.86 2.26
N ASP A 249 -10.00 -27.25 1.85
CA ASP A 249 -9.49 -28.62 2.02
C ASP A 249 -9.20 -28.95 3.50
N SER A 250 -9.09 -27.94 4.37
CA SER A 250 -8.85 -28.09 5.81
C SER A 250 -10.13 -28.23 6.66
N SER A 251 -11.31 -28.17 6.03
CA SER A 251 -12.63 -28.26 6.69
C SER A 251 -13.32 -29.63 6.53
N LEU A 252 -12.55 -30.67 6.24
CA LEU A 252 -12.94 -32.09 6.24
C LEU A 252 -12.16 -32.83 7.35
#